data_AF-A0A7W4A712-F1
#
_entry.id   AF-A0A7W4A712-F1
#
_cell.length_a   1.000
_cell.length_b   1.000
_cell.length_c   1.000
_cell.angle_alpha   90.00
_cell.angle_beta   90.00
_cell.angle_gamma   90.00
#
_symmetry.space_group_name_H-M   'P 1'
#
loop_
_entity.id
_entity.type
_entity.pdbx_description
1 polymer ?
#
loop_
_entity_poly.entity_id
_entity_poly.type
_entity_poly.pdbx_seq_one_letter_code
_entity_poly.pdbx_strand_id
1 'polypeptide(L)'
;MASKQFQNILHHITNLNYAQLKKLRHEVESNIATNQVGQAIADHEESISHCPHCDSHNLNRWGMTKQGIQRFKCKSCNKTFNALADSPLYRMKKAEKWIEYTKLMLEGVSLRKSAKALDITLRTSFRWRHMFIKAPASFNPSVLTGVIEADETSLPESFKGKRAINRKSRKRGGGKIEKVPIFIALDRSGAISHKVLERNTKENIQAQLKPLLSSGSVL
;
A
#
# COMPACT_ATOMS: atom_id res chain seq x y z
N MET A 1 -10.69 18.31 -20.08
CA MET A 1 -11.13 18.17 -21.48
C MET A 1 -10.75 16.77 -21.91
N ALA A 2 -11.72 15.98 -22.37
CA ALA A 2 -11.45 14.66 -22.93
C ALA A 2 -10.51 14.82 -24.15
N SER A 3 -9.63 13.84 -24.40
CA SER A 3 -8.75 13.90 -25.57
C SER A 3 -9.61 13.93 -26.84
N LYS A 4 -9.16 14.63 -27.88
CA LYS A 4 -9.83 14.65 -29.19
C LYS A 4 -10.07 13.23 -29.75
N GLN A 5 -9.15 12.32 -29.43
CA GLN A 5 -9.29 10.88 -29.73
C GLN A 5 -10.48 10.23 -29.01
N PHE A 6 -10.69 10.53 -27.72
CA PHE A 6 -11.82 9.97 -26.97
C PHE A 6 -13.16 10.47 -27.52
N GLN A 7 -13.25 11.74 -27.90
CA GLN A 7 -14.46 12.28 -28.53
C GLN A 7 -14.76 11.60 -29.87
N ASN A 8 -13.73 11.32 -30.69
CA ASN A 8 -13.89 10.55 -31.92
C ASN A 8 -14.39 9.12 -31.66
N ILE A 9 -13.85 8.44 -30.64
CA ILE A 9 -14.32 7.10 -30.25
C ILE A 9 -15.81 7.15 -29.91
N LEU A 10 -16.23 8.11 -29.07
CA LEU A 10 -17.65 8.26 -28.70
C LEU A 10 -18.56 8.49 -29.92
N HIS A 11 -18.10 9.25 -30.91
CA HIS A 11 -18.85 9.47 -32.14
C HIS A 11 -18.97 8.20 -33.00
N HIS A 12 -17.96 7.34 -33.02
CA HIS A 12 -18.03 6.08 -33.78
C HIS A 12 -18.89 5.02 -33.10
N ILE A 13 -19.08 5.07 -31.77
CA ILE A 13 -19.92 4.13 -31.03
C ILE A 13 -21.37 4.16 -31.53
N THR A 14 -21.88 5.33 -31.93
CA THR A 14 -23.27 5.47 -32.42
C THR A 14 -23.51 4.75 -33.75
N ASN A 15 -22.45 4.40 -34.48
CA ASN A 15 -22.54 3.74 -35.78
C ASN A 15 -22.31 2.22 -35.68
N LEU A 16 -22.08 1.68 -34.48
CA LEU A 16 -21.86 0.25 -34.27
C LEU A 16 -23.18 -0.51 -34.25
N ASN A 17 -23.17 -1.71 -34.85
CA ASN A 17 -24.31 -2.61 -34.77
C ASN A 17 -24.40 -3.33 -33.41
N TYR A 18 -25.52 -3.99 -33.13
CA TYR A 18 -25.77 -4.64 -31.83
C TYR A 18 -24.69 -5.67 -31.44
N ALA A 19 -24.21 -6.47 -32.38
CA ALA A 19 -23.16 -7.45 -32.12
C ALA A 19 -21.82 -6.78 -31.76
N GLN A 20 -21.47 -5.70 -32.44
CA GLN A 20 -20.29 -4.90 -32.16
C GLN A 20 -20.39 -4.18 -30.81
N LEU A 21 -21.56 -3.64 -30.46
CA LEU A 21 -21.81 -3.04 -29.15
C LEU A 21 -21.67 -4.05 -28.01
N LYS A 22 -22.20 -5.27 -28.19
CA LYS A 22 -22.05 -6.35 -27.20
C LYS A 22 -20.57 -6.72 -27.01
N LYS A 23 -19.80 -6.84 -28.09
CA LYS A 23 -18.36 -7.09 -28.03
C LYS A 23 -17.59 -5.94 -27.39
N LEU A 24 -17.92 -4.70 -27.74
CA LEU A 24 -17.31 -3.50 -27.14
C LEU A 24 -17.57 -3.45 -25.63
N ARG A 25 -18.81 -3.70 -25.19
CA ARG A 25 -19.15 -3.76 -23.77
C ARG A 25 -18.28 -4.78 -23.04
N HIS A 26 -18.18 -6.00 -23.57
CA HIS A 26 -17.35 -7.05 -22.98
C HIS A 26 -15.87 -6.63 -22.88
N GLU A 27 -15.30 -6.04 -23.93
CA GLU A 27 -13.92 -5.55 -23.91
C GLU A 27 -13.72 -4.42 -22.90
N VAL A 28 -14.66 -3.47 -22.81
CA VAL A 28 -14.59 -2.37 -21.83
C VAL A 28 -14.70 -2.92 -20.41
N GLU A 29 -15.65 -3.80 -20.13
CA GLU A 29 -15.80 -4.46 -18.83
C GLU A 29 -14.53 -5.25 -18.46
N SER A 30 -13.95 -6.00 -19.39
CA SER A 30 -12.69 -6.71 -19.21
C SER A 30 -11.54 -5.75 -18.87
N ASN A 31 -11.38 -4.67 -19.63
CA ASN A 31 -10.34 -3.67 -19.36
C ASN A 31 -10.54 -2.96 -18.02
N ILE A 32 -11.79 -2.64 -17.64
CA ILE A 32 -12.10 -2.08 -16.31
C ILE A 32 -11.72 -3.09 -15.22
N ALA A 33 -12.09 -4.36 -15.37
CA ALA A 33 -11.77 -5.41 -14.40
C ALA A 33 -10.26 -5.64 -14.24
N THR A 34 -9.46 -5.46 -15.30
CA THR A 34 -7.99 -5.51 -15.18
C THR A 34 -7.41 -4.33 -14.39
N ASN A 35 -8.13 -3.20 -14.30
CA ASN A 35 -7.71 -2.03 -13.55
C ASN A 35 -8.14 -2.13 -12.08
N GLN A 36 -7.55 -3.09 -11.35
CA GLN A 36 -7.84 -3.34 -9.94
C GLN A 36 -7.69 -2.09 -9.06
N VAL A 37 -6.72 -1.22 -9.37
CA VAL A 37 -6.52 0.05 -8.63
C VAL A 37 -7.68 1.01 -8.89
N GLY A 38 -8.13 1.14 -10.13
CA GLY A 38 -9.27 1.99 -10.48
C GLY A 38 -10.56 1.52 -9.80
N GLN A 39 -10.81 0.21 -9.79
CA GLN A 39 -11.96 -0.39 -9.13
C GLN A 39 -11.92 -0.15 -7.61
N ALA A 40 -10.80 -0.45 -6.95
CA ALA A 40 -10.67 -0.20 -5.50
C ALA A 40 -10.84 1.27 -5.12
N ILE A 41 -10.43 2.21 -5.97
CA ILE A 41 -10.67 3.64 -5.76
C ILE A 41 -12.16 3.96 -5.90
N ALA A 42 -12.84 3.44 -6.93
CA ALA A 42 -14.26 3.66 -7.15
C ALA A 42 -15.13 3.09 -6.00
N ASP A 43 -14.83 1.88 -5.54
CA ASP A 43 -15.52 1.26 -4.40
C ASP A 43 -15.35 2.11 -3.13
N HIS A 44 -14.13 2.63 -2.89
CA HIS A 44 -13.89 3.52 -1.76
C HIS A 44 -14.58 4.88 -1.93
N GLU A 45 -14.65 5.41 -3.15
CA GLU A 45 -15.39 6.64 -3.45
C GLU A 45 -16.86 6.58 -3.02
N GLU A 46 -17.50 5.42 -3.20
CA GLU A 46 -18.88 5.19 -2.78
C GLU A 46 -19.05 5.09 -1.26
N SER A 47 -18.01 4.63 -0.54
CA SER A 47 -18.03 4.52 0.92
C SER A 47 -17.87 5.86 1.67
N ILE A 48 -17.43 6.92 0.97
CA ILE A 48 -17.15 8.22 1.60
C ILE A 48 -18.44 8.92 2.02
N SER A 49 -18.62 9.04 3.33
CA SER A 49 -19.81 9.61 3.94
C SER A 49 -19.52 10.82 4.84
N HIS A 50 -18.24 11.10 5.14
CA HIS A 50 -17.81 12.13 6.09
C HIS A 50 -16.58 12.90 5.57
N CYS A 51 -16.37 14.10 6.09
CA CYS A 51 -15.15 14.86 5.85
C CYS A 51 -14.01 14.40 6.77
N PRO A 52 -12.84 14.00 6.25
CA PRO A 52 -11.70 13.54 7.06
C PRO A 52 -11.02 14.64 7.90
N HIS A 53 -11.53 15.88 7.84
CA HIS A 53 -10.98 17.02 8.55
C HIS A 53 -11.87 17.55 9.68
N CYS A 54 -13.16 17.22 9.67
CA CYS A 54 -14.14 17.77 10.61
C CYS A 54 -15.35 16.87 10.85
N ASP A 55 -15.32 15.64 10.33
CA ASP A 55 -16.36 14.61 10.43
C ASP A 55 -17.77 14.99 9.97
N SER A 56 -17.92 16.17 9.34
CA SER A 56 -19.20 16.59 8.75
C SER A 56 -19.60 15.74 7.56
N HIS A 57 -20.88 15.36 7.51
CA HIS A 57 -21.51 14.66 6.39
C HIS A 57 -21.90 15.56 5.22
N ASN A 58 -21.77 16.89 5.37
CA ASN A 58 -22.16 17.86 4.36
C ASN A 58 -21.11 17.98 3.26
N LEU A 59 -21.08 16.98 2.36
CA LEU A 59 -20.13 16.88 1.26
C LEU A 59 -20.76 17.26 -0.09
N ASN A 60 -19.98 17.92 -0.95
CA ASN A 60 -20.33 18.18 -2.34
C ASN A 60 -19.29 17.56 -3.29
N ARG A 61 -19.73 16.99 -4.40
CA ARG A 61 -18.85 16.59 -5.51
C ARG A 61 -18.25 17.84 -6.17
N TRP A 62 -16.92 17.93 -6.22
CA TRP A 62 -16.14 19.08 -6.68
C TRP A 62 -15.30 18.74 -7.92
N GLY A 63 -15.94 18.08 -8.90
CA GLY A 63 -15.30 17.60 -10.11
C GLY A 63 -14.34 16.43 -9.89
N MET A 64 -13.54 16.13 -10.91
CA MET A 64 -12.61 14.99 -10.93
C MET A 64 -11.15 15.45 -11.05
N THR A 65 -10.22 14.63 -10.58
CA THR A 65 -8.79 14.81 -10.84
C THR A 65 -8.46 14.47 -12.30
N LYS A 66 -7.25 14.81 -12.77
CA LYS A 66 -6.76 14.38 -14.09
C LYS A 66 -6.72 12.85 -14.26
N GLN A 67 -6.75 12.11 -13.16
CA GLN A 67 -6.71 10.65 -13.12
C GLN A 67 -8.11 10.03 -13.04
N GLY A 68 -9.18 10.83 -13.12
CA GLY A 68 -10.57 10.36 -13.01
C GLY A 68 -11.10 10.27 -11.58
N ILE A 69 -10.25 10.35 -10.55
CA ILE A 69 -10.65 10.24 -9.14
C ILE A 69 -11.57 11.41 -8.74
N GLN A 70 -12.70 11.12 -8.10
CA GLN A 70 -13.67 12.11 -7.61
C GLN A 70 -13.06 13.00 -6.52
N ARG A 71 -13.30 14.31 -6.62
CA ARG A 71 -12.95 15.28 -5.57
C ARG A 71 -14.20 15.65 -4.78
N PHE A 72 -14.04 15.84 -3.48
CA PHE A 72 -15.08 16.26 -2.56
C PHE A 72 -14.71 17.61 -1.94
N LYS A 73 -15.71 18.44 -1.67
CA LYS A 73 -15.58 19.67 -0.88
C LYS A 73 -16.55 19.59 0.29
N CYS A 74 -16.03 19.74 1.50
CA CYS A 74 -16.87 19.83 2.70
C CYS A 74 -17.48 21.23 2.81
N LYS A 75 -18.78 21.33 3.08
CA LYS A 75 -19.49 22.61 3.26
C LYS A 75 -19.24 23.22 4.64
N SER A 76 -18.94 22.40 5.66
CA SER A 76 -18.70 22.89 7.03
C SER A 76 -17.32 23.52 7.18
N CYS A 77 -16.25 22.87 6.67
CA CYS A 77 -14.88 23.37 6.82
C CYS A 77 -14.27 23.93 5.53
N ASN A 78 -15.00 23.91 4.40
CA ASN A 78 -14.57 24.38 3.09
C ASN A 78 -13.32 23.70 2.50
N LYS A 79 -12.76 22.67 3.15
CA LYS A 79 -11.61 21.91 2.66
C LYS A 79 -12.02 20.93 1.55
N THR A 80 -11.11 20.72 0.60
CA THR A 80 -11.27 19.74 -0.47
C THR A 80 -10.39 18.52 -0.23
N PHE A 81 -10.92 17.35 -0.54
CA PHE A 81 -10.20 16.08 -0.46
C PHE A 81 -10.62 15.18 -1.64
N ASN A 82 -9.98 14.02 -1.79
CA ASN A 82 -10.38 13.00 -2.75
C ASN A 82 -10.51 11.66 -2.04
N ALA A 83 -10.88 10.61 -2.76
CA ALA A 83 -11.06 9.29 -2.18
C ALA A 83 -9.85 8.76 -1.43
N LEU A 84 -8.65 9.13 -1.86
CA LEU A 84 -7.42 8.63 -1.28
C LEU A 84 -7.00 9.39 -0.01
N ALA A 85 -7.78 10.36 0.48
CA ALA A 85 -7.36 11.30 1.52
C ALA A 85 -6.83 10.65 2.81
N ASP A 86 -7.47 9.58 3.27
CA ASP A 86 -7.07 8.85 4.48
C ASP A 86 -6.16 7.65 4.20
N SER A 87 -5.78 7.46 2.93
CA SER A 87 -4.90 6.38 2.52
C SER A 87 -3.44 6.83 2.42
N PRO A 88 -2.47 5.93 2.62
CA PRO A 88 -1.07 6.16 2.25
C PRO A 88 -0.88 6.51 0.77
N LEU A 89 -1.87 6.24 -0.08
CA LEU A 89 -1.85 6.51 -1.50
C LEU A 89 -2.23 7.97 -1.82
N TYR A 90 -2.59 8.78 -0.82
CA TYR A 90 -2.94 10.17 -1.03
C TYR A 90 -1.83 10.94 -1.76
N ARG A 91 -2.22 11.62 -2.85
CA ARG A 91 -1.31 12.40 -3.73
C ARG A 91 -0.22 11.57 -4.42
N MET A 92 -0.30 10.24 -4.41
CA MET A 92 0.54 9.43 -5.28
C MET A 92 0.04 9.57 -6.73
N LYS A 93 0.99 9.69 -7.65
CA LYS A 93 0.72 9.76 -9.09
C LYS A 93 0.99 8.39 -9.72
N LYS A 94 0.58 8.23 -10.98
CA LYS A 94 0.83 7.03 -11.80
C LYS A 94 0.27 5.75 -11.17
N ALA A 95 -1.04 5.75 -10.89
CA ALA A 95 -1.75 4.65 -10.25
C ALA A 95 -1.65 3.34 -11.05
N GLU A 96 -1.60 3.47 -12.37
CA GLU A 96 -1.41 2.38 -13.34
C GLU A 96 -0.12 1.59 -13.12
N LYS A 97 0.90 2.17 -12.46
CA LYS A 97 2.20 1.52 -12.21
C LYS A 97 2.31 0.91 -10.81
N TRP A 98 1.31 1.08 -9.95
CA TRP A 98 1.41 0.66 -8.54
C TRP A 98 1.44 -0.86 -8.38
N ILE A 99 0.59 -1.59 -9.10
CA ILE A 99 0.55 -3.07 -9.04
C ILE A 99 1.92 -3.64 -9.45
N GLU A 100 2.43 -3.22 -10.60
CA GLU A 100 3.74 -3.69 -11.08
C GLU A 100 4.88 -3.30 -10.13
N TYR A 101 4.84 -2.09 -9.56
CA TYR A 101 5.82 -1.68 -8.55
C TYR A 101 5.78 -2.56 -7.30
N THR A 102 4.59 -2.90 -6.81
CA THR A 102 4.45 -3.76 -5.63
C THR A 102 4.94 -5.17 -5.90
N LYS A 103 4.72 -5.73 -7.10
CA LYS A 103 5.32 -7.01 -7.54
C LYS A 103 6.85 -6.97 -7.49
N LEU A 104 7.46 -5.95 -8.10
CA LEU A 104 8.92 -5.76 -8.06
C LEU A 104 9.44 -5.59 -6.63
N MET A 105 8.67 -4.96 -5.75
CA MET A 105 9.01 -4.80 -4.35
C MET A 105 9.00 -6.15 -3.61
N LEU A 106 7.99 -6.99 -3.85
CA LEU A 106 7.85 -8.34 -3.27
C LEU A 106 8.97 -9.27 -3.74
N GLU A 107 9.37 -9.17 -5.01
CA GLU A 107 10.51 -9.89 -5.59
C GLU A 107 11.89 -9.41 -5.07
N GLY A 108 11.92 -8.39 -4.19
CA GLY A 108 13.17 -7.87 -3.63
C GLY A 108 14.01 -7.05 -4.62
N VAL A 109 13.44 -6.59 -5.72
CA VAL A 109 14.15 -5.79 -6.73
C VAL A 109 14.59 -4.45 -6.13
N SER A 110 15.82 -4.02 -6.48
CA SER A 110 16.38 -2.78 -5.96
C SER A 110 15.66 -1.55 -6.51
N LEU A 111 15.59 -0.48 -5.71
CA LEU A 111 14.90 0.77 -6.08
C LEU A 111 15.31 1.35 -7.44
N ARG A 112 16.60 1.21 -7.82
CA ARG A 112 17.14 1.67 -9.10
C ARG A 112 16.66 0.79 -10.26
N LYS A 113 16.62 -0.53 -10.06
CA LYS A 113 16.10 -1.48 -11.06
C LYS A 113 14.60 -1.27 -11.24
N SER A 114 13.81 -1.16 -10.16
CA SER A 114 12.37 -0.87 -10.24
C SER A 114 12.08 0.47 -10.89
N ALA A 115 12.91 1.49 -10.61
CA ALA A 115 12.79 2.80 -11.23
C ALA A 115 13.02 2.75 -12.76
N LYS A 116 14.02 1.98 -13.20
CA LYS A 116 14.30 1.76 -14.62
C LYS A 116 13.19 0.95 -15.31
N ALA A 117 12.72 -0.13 -14.67
CA ALA A 117 11.68 -1.00 -15.22
C ALA A 117 10.37 -0.24 -15.48
N LEU A 118 9.96 0.63 -14.55
CA LEU A 118 8.70 1.36 -14.63
C LEU A 118 8.82 2.76 -15.22
N ASP A 119 9.99 3.17 -15.71
CA ASP A 119 10.23 4.54 -16.18
C ASP A 119 9.74 5.60 -15.17
N ILE A 120 10.32 5.54 -13.96
CA ILE A 120 10.07 6.49 -12.88
C ILE A 120 11.40 6.97 -12.30
N THR A 121 11.39 8.13 -11.65
CA THR A 121 12.60 8.63 -10.96
C THR A 121 12.89 7.80 -9.71
N LEU A 122 14.17 7.69 -9.35
CA LEU A 122 14.58 7.02 -8.11
C LEU A 122 13.89 7.61 -6.86
N ARG A 123 13.67 8.93 -6.84
CA ARG A 123 12.93 9.61 -5.76
C ARG A 123 11.49 9.12 -5.66
N THR A 124 10.83 8.88 -6.80
CA THR A 124 9.46 8.36 -6.85
C THR A 124 9.42 6.92 -6.34
N SER A 125 10.33 6.07 -6.82
CA SER A 125 10.49 4.69 -6.35
C SER A 125 10.71 4.66 -4.83
N PHE A 126 11.66 5.43 -4.31
CA PHE A 126 11.92 5.49 -2.86
C PHE A 126 10.68 5.93 -2.06
N ARG A 127 9.97 6.98 -2.51
CA ARG A 127 8.72 7.43 -1.87
C ARG A 127 7.66 6.33 -1.89
N TRP A 128 7.44 5.67 -3.03
CA TRP A 128 6.45 4.61 -3.17
C TRP A 128 6.74 3.45 -2.22
N ARG A 129 8.00 2.98 -2.15
CA ARG A 129 8.40 1.94 -1.20
C ARG A 129 8.02 2.29 0.23
N HIS A 130 8.32 3.51 0.66
CA HIS A 130 7.93 3.95 2.00
C HIS A 130 6.41 3.99 2.22
N MET A 131 5.63 4.43 1.22
CA MET A 131 4.18 4.48 1.36
C MET A 131 3.55 3.07 1.36
N PHE A 132 4.02 2.16 0.49
CA PHE A 132 3.53 0.79 0.44
C PHE A 132 3.89 -0.04 1.68
N ILE A 133 5.02 0.26 2.34
CA ILE A 133 5.40 -0.43 3.59
C ILE A 133 4.63 0.11 4.81
N LYS A 134 4.13 1.35 4.78
CA LYS A 134 3.44 1.96 5.93
C LYS A 134 2.17 1.20 6.35
N ALA A 135 1.34 0.78 5.40
CA ALA A 135 0.09 0.08 5.71
C ALA A 135 0.30 -1.32 6.31
N PRO A 136 1.15 -2.20 5.73
CA PRO A 136 1.52 -3.46 6.36
C PRO A 136 2.18 -3.27 7.73
N ALA A 137 2.98 -2.22 7.93
CA ALA A 137 3.61 -1.96 9.21
C ALA A 137 2.61 -1.61 10.33
N SER A 138 1.43 -1.10 10.00
CA SER A 138 0.34 -0.88 10.96
C SER A 138 -0.54 -2.11 11.21
N PHE A 139 -0.42 -3.14 10.37
CA PHE A 139 -1.18 -4.37 10.55
C PHE A 139 -0.54 -5.23 11.62
N ASN A 140 -1.19 -5.31 12.77
CA ASN A 140 -0.86 -6.25 13.84
C ASN A 140 -2.15 -6.95 14.26
N PRO A 141 -2.27 -8.29 14.09
CA PRO A 141 -3.40 -9.01 14.61
C PRO A 141 -3.40 -8.89 16.14
N SER A 142 -4.60 -8.69 16.71
CA SER A 142 -4.76 -8.60 18.16
C SER A 142 -4.57 -9.97 18.84
N VAL A 143 -4.88 -11.06 18.15
CA VAL A 143 -4.86 -12.43 18.68
C VAL A 143 -4.49 -13.42 17.56
N LEU A 144 -3.74 -14.46 17.91
CA LEU A 144 -3.44 -15.64 17.10
C LEU A 144 -4.18 -16.85 17.69
N THR A 145 -4.74 -17.69 16.82
CA THR A 145 -5.64 -18.78 17.25
C THR A 145 -5.21 -20.14 16.71
N GLY A 146 -5.52 -21.20 17.45
CA GLY A 146 -5.21 -22.57 17.03
C GLY A 146 -3.73 -22.90 17.13
N VAL A 147 -3.14 -23.42 16.04
CA VAL A 147 -1.71 -23.79 16.00
C VAL A 147 -0.90 -22.58 15.56
N ILE A 148 0.01 -22.15 16.43
CA ILE A 148 0.84 -20.97 16.27
C ILE A 148 2.28 -21.41 16.11
N GLU A 149 2.92 -20.98 15.03
CA GLU A 149 4.34 -21.19 14.78
C GLU A 149 5.06 -19.86 15.04
N ALA A 150 6.03 -19.88 15.95
CA ALA A 150 6.78 -18.68 16.34
C ALA A 150 8.28 -18.95 16.25
N ASP A 151 9.01 -18.03 15.64
CA ASP A 151 10.47 -18.09 15.49
C ASP A 151 11.06 -16.68 15.50
N GLU A 152 12.35 -16.60 15.79
CA GLU A 152 13.11 -15.36 15.68
C GLU A 152 14.06 -15.40 14.49
N THR A 153 14.15 -14.26 13.81
CA THR A 153 15.18 -14.01 12.81
C THR A 153 16.01 -12.81 13.21
N SER A 154 17.23 -12.70 12.69
CA SER A 154 18.15 -11.65 13.05
C SER A 154 18.77 -11.04 11.81
N LEU A 155 18.52 -9.74 11.61
CA LEU A 155 19.06 -8.99 10.47
C LEU A 155 20.23 -8.11 10.92
N PRO A 156 21.28 -7.96 10.09
CA PRO A 156 22.36 -7.02 10.39
C PRO A 156 21.80 -5.60 10.46
N GLU A 157 22.12 -4.88 11.54
CA GLU A 157 21.67 -3.51 11.72
C GLU A 157 22.19 -2.61 10.59
N SER A 158 21.25 -1.99 9.89
CA SER A 158 21.51 -1.20 8.69
C SER A 158 21.07 0.25 8.88
N PHE A 159 22.03 1.17 8.78
CA PHE A 159 21.79 2.61 8.80
C PHE A 159 21.84 3.22 7.40
N LYS A 160 21.58 2.42 6.35
CA LYS A 160 21.68 2.88 4.98
C LYS A 160 20.74 4.08 4.74
N GLY A 161 21.31 5.21 4.33
CA GLY A 161 20.55 6.45 4.09
C GLY A 161 20.42 7.38 5.31
N LYS A 162 20.88 6.96 6.50
CA LYS A 162 20.95 7.84 7.67
C LYS A 162 22.21 8.72 7.56
N ARG A 163 22.04 10.05 7.65
CA ARG A 163 23.15 11.02 7.52
C ARG A 163 24.02 11.12 8.78
N ALA A 164 23.40 11.06 9.96
CA ALA A 164 24.06 11.06 11.26
C ALA A 164 23.92 9.69 11.91
N ILE A 165 25.05 9.02 12.19
CA ILE A 165 25.07 7.68 12.76
C ILE A 165 25.78 7.73 14.12
N ASN A 166 25.11 7.26 15.17
CA ASN A 166 25.63 7.24 16.55
C ASN A 166 26.61 6.07 16.80
N ARG A 167 27.47 5.76 15.82
CA ARG A 167 28.56 4.80 15.97
C ARG A 167 29.72 5.16 15.06
N LYS A 168 30.93 4.75 15.44
CA LYS A 168 32.13 4.94 14.62
C LYS A 168 31.96 4.28 13.24
N SER A 169 32.57 4.89 12.22
CA SER A 169 32.60 4.32 10.87
C SER A 169 33.37 3.00 10.87
N ARG A 170 32.86 2.01 10.13
CA ARG A 170 33.54 0.71 9.96
C ARG A 170 34.51 0.82 8.80
N LYS A 171 35.73 0.28 8.93
CA LYS A 171 36.68 0.20 7.82
C LYS A 171 36.48 -1.11 7.05
N ARG A 172 36.35 -1.02 5.72
CA ARG A 172 36.35 -2.16 4.76
C ARG A 172 35.45 -3.35 5.12
N GLY A 173 34.21 -3.11 5.55
CA GLY A 173 33.25 -4.18 5.87
C GLY A 173 33.61 -5.02 7.12
N GLY A 174 34.72 -4.72 7.80
CA GLY A 174 35.14 -5.40 9.02
C GLY A 174 34.39 -4.92 10.27
N GLY A 175 34.36 -5.79 11.28
CA GLY A 175 33.77 -5.54 12.60
C GLY A 175 32.50 -6.35 12.86
N LYS A 176 32.22 -6.61 14.15
CA LYS A 176 30.98 -7.27 14.59
C LYS A 176 29.80 -6.36 14.27
N ILE A 177 28.91 -6.80 13.39
CA ILE A 177 27.67 -6.10 13.08
C ILE A 177 26.65 -6.53 14.13
N GLU A 178 26.13 -5.57 14.88
CA GLU A 178 24.99 -5.80 15.76
C GLU A 178 23.83 -6.31 14.93
N LYS A 179 23.20 -7.39 15.40
CA LYS A 179 22.04 -7.97 14.75
C LYS A 179 20.79 -7.47 15.48
N VAL A 180 19.82 -7.03 14.71
CA VAL A 180 18.49 -6.64 15.20
C VAL A 180 17.63 -7.90 15.21
N PRO A 181 17.20 -8.40 16.39
CA PRO A 181 16.31 -9.53 16.49
C PRO A 181 14.88 -9.13 16.10
N ILE A 182 14.23 -9.97 15.32
CA ILE A 182 12.87 -9.81 14.84
C ILE A 182 12.13 -11.09 15.20
N PHE A 183 11.12 -10.93 16.05
CA PHE A 183 10.19 -11.99 16.39
C PHE A 183 9.08 -12.05 15.35
N ILE A 184 8.75 -13.26 14.91
CA ILE A 184 7.64 -13.52 13.98
C ILE A 184 6.81 -14.66 14.57
N ALA A 185 5.49 -14.45 14.63
CA ALA A 185 4.53 -15.48 14.98
C ALA A 185 3.44 -15.51 13.92
N LEU A 186 3.10 -16.71 13.47
CA LEU A 186 2.02 -16.95 12.52
C LEU A 186 1.08 -18.01 13.07
N ASP A 187 -0.20 -17.93 12.72
CA ASP A 187 -1.10 -19.07 12.88
C ASP A 187 -1.39 -19.75 11.54
N ARG A 188 -1.87 -20.99 11.58
CA ARG A 188 -2.24 -21.74 10.36
C ARG A 188 -3.44 -21.16 9.61
N SER A 189 -4.17 -20.21 10.21
CA SER A 189 -5.24 -19.48 9.51
C SER A 189 -4.70 -18.36 8.62
N GLY A 190 -3.41 -18.04 8.75
CA GLY A 190 -2.69 -17.04 7.94
C GLY A 190 -2.55 -15.69 8.63
N ALA A 191 -2.92 -15.57 9.91
CA ALA A 191 -2.64 -14.35 10.68
C ALA A 191 -1.15 -14.29 11.04
N ILE A 192 -0.51 -13.14 10.80
CA ILE A 192 0.92 -12.95 11.03
C ILE A 192 1.12 -11.74 11.95
N SER A 193 1.88 -11.94 13.02
CA SER A 193 2.35 -10.90 13.93
C SER A 193 3.86 -10.83 13.89
N HIS A 194 4.43 -9.63 13.88
CA HIS A 194 5.87 -9.43 13.86
C HIS A 194 6.29 -8.27 14.76
N LYS A 195 7.46 -8.38 15.38
CA LYS A 195 7.99 -7.33 16.24
C LYS A 195 9.51 -7.28 16.20
N VAL A 196 10.04 -6.08 16.06
CA VAL A 196 11.46 -5.82 16.30
C VAL A 196 11.71 -5.82 17.80
N LEU A 197 12.52 -6.77 18.29
CA LEU A 197 12.86 -6.91 19.69
C LEU A 197 14.09 -6.07 20.03
N GLU A 198 14.19 -5.59 21.27
CA GLU A 198 15.40 -4.91 21.77
C GLU A 198 16.55 -5.90 21.98
N ARG A 199 16.22 -7.09 22.51
CA ARG A 199 17.18 -8.18 22.77
C ARG A 199 16.50 -9.53 22.55
N ASN A 200 17.25 -10.51 22.03
CA ASN A 200 16.79 -11.89 21.90
C ASN A 200 16.89 -12.62 23.24
N THR A 201 15.94 -12.35 24.14
CA THR A 201 15.86 -12.92 25.48
C THR A 201 14.49 -13.54 25.68
N LYS A 202 14.42 -14.57 26.54
CA LYS A 202 13.17 -15.27 26.82
C LYS A 202 12.09 -14.31 27.32
N GLU A 203 12.47 -13.34 28.14
CA GLU A 203 11.58 -12.34 28.72
C GLU A 203 10.95 -11.46 27.63
N ASN A 204 11.76 -10.96 26.68
CA ASN A 204 11.27 -10.13 25.58
C ASN A 204 10.37 -10.90 24.61
N ILE A 205 10.74 -12.14 24.27
CA ILE A 205 9.91 -13.00 23.42
C ILE A 205 8.58 -13.28 24.12
N GLN A 206 8.62 -13.66 25.40
CA GLN A 206 7.43 -13.97 26.18
C GLN A 206 6.52 -12.75 26.37
N ALA A 207 7.09 -11.56 26.56
CA ALA A 207 6.32 -10.31 26.66
C ALA A 207 5.56 -9.99 25.38
N GLN A 208 6.14 -10.32 24.21
CA GLN A 208 5.50 -10.11 22.91
C GLN A 208 4.53 -11.23 22.54
N LEU A 209 4.81 -12.48 22.92
CA LEU A 209 4.01 -13.64 22.56
C LEU A 209 2.76 -13.79 23.43
N LYS A 210 2.86 -13.60 24.76
CA LYS A 210 1.73 -13.78 25.69
C LYS A 210 0.46 -13.02 25.30
N PRO A 211 0.52 -11.74 24.91
CA PRO A 211 -0.68 -10.99 24.53
C PRO A 211 -1.36 -11.51 23.27
N LEU A 212 -0.65 -12.28 22.44
CA LEU A 212 -1.14 -12.80 21.16
C LEU A 212 -1.82 -14.17 21.31
N LEU A 213 -1.60 -14.90 22.41
CA LEU A 213 -2.13 -16.25 22.57
C LEU A 213 -3.59 -16.21 23.03
N SER A 214 -4.45 -16.96 22.33
CA SER A 214 -5.81 -17.24 22.81
C SER A 214 -5.86 -18.51 23.67
N SER A 215 -6.90 -18.63 24.49
CA SER A 215 -7.15 -19.84 25.27
C SER A 215 -7.33 -21.04 24.35
N GLY A 216 -6.52 -22.08 24.56
CA GLY A 216 -6.55 -23.30 23.73
C GLY A 216 -5.62 -23.27 22.51
N SER A 217 -4.84 -22.19 22.32
CA SER A 217 -3.78 -22.19 21.31
C SER A 217 -2.66 -23.16 21.66
N VAL A 218 -2.09 -23.78 20.63
CA VAL A 218 -0.91 -24.66 20.72
C VAL A 218 0.24 -23.95 20.03
N LEU A 219 1.37 -23.81 20.73
CA LEU A 219 2.64 -23.29 20.22
C LEU A 219 3.58 -24.43 19.83
#